data_AF-A0A3F2RPM0-F1
#
_entry.id   AF-A0A3F2RPM0-F1
#
_cell.length_a   1.000
_cell.length_b   1.000
_cell.length_c   1.000
_cell.angle_alpha   90.00
_cell.angle_beta   90.00
_cell.angle_gamma   90.00
#
_symmetry.space_group_name_H-M   'P 1'
#
loop_
_entity.id
_entity.type
_entity.pdbx_description
1 polymer ?
#
loop_
_entity_poly.entity_id
_entity_poly.type
_entity_poly.pdbx_seq_one_letter_code
_entity_poly.pdbx_strand_id
1 'polypeptide(L)'
;MFTLDIVLTFNTAVEDDGKLHFSFHSIFRQYTYGWLVPELLWTLPFYAIFESLDPEVYVSGDDELKTRYIAAFYWSMMTMTTVGYGDITVKTNTGRLFSLAAMIVGAGVFAYGITNVVSLFQQLYEDDTAYRRDMDQVNAFMQSRMLSRALRDKVRANTFHWRKAARGENKERDRAIVERMASLIRVKVADRFVRT
;
A
#
# COMPACT_ATOMS: atom_id res chain seq x y z
N MET A 1 20.13 17.91 -11.40
CA MET A 1 19.59 16.54 -11.53
C MET A 1 18.21 16.53 -12.19
N PHE A 2 17.22 17.28 -11.71
CA PHE A 2 15.87 17.30 -12.30
C PHE A 2 15.80 17.74 -13.77
N THR A 3 16.63 18.69 -14.19
CA THR A 3 16.72 19.11 -15.60
C THR A 3 17.29 18.03 -16.51
N LEU A 4 18.19 17.18 -15.99
CA LEU A 4 18.74 16.03 -16.71
C LEU A 4 17.68 14.95 -16.91
N ASP A 5 16.83 14.74 -15.91
CA ASP A 5 15.72 13.78 -15.97
C ASP A 5 14.72 14.15 -17.08
N ILE A 6 14.33 15.43 -17.17
CA ILE A 6 13.47 15.93 -18.27
C ILE A 6 14.10 15.65 -19.64
N VAL A 7 15.40 15.91 -19.80
CA VAL A 7 16.12 15.67 -21.06
C VAL A 7 16.19 14.17 -21.38
N LEU A 8 16.38 13.32 -20.36
CA LEU A 8 16.38 11.86 -20.53
C LEU A 8 14.99 11.31 -20.87
N THR A 9 13.92 11.90 -20.33
CA THR A 9 12.54 11.53 -20.63
C THR A 9 12.20 11.76 -22.11
N PHE A 10 12.72 12.83 -22.73
CA PHE A 10 12.57 13.04 -24.19
C PHE A 10 13.30 11.99 -25.06
N ASN A 11 14.29 11.30 -24.50
CA ASN A 11 15.02 10.23 -25.18
C ASN A 11 14.50 8.82 -24.81
N THR A 12 13.47 8.74 -23.96
CA THR A 12 12.88 7.48 -23.52
C THR A 12 11.70 7.12 -24.43
N ALA A 13 11.62 5.86 -24.84
CA ALA A 13 10.53 5.36 -25.68
C ALA A 13 9.20 5.41 -24.93
N VAL A 14 8.12 5.69 -25.66
CA VAL A 14 6.77 5.71 -25.08
C VAL A 14 6.02 4.45 -25.51
N GLU A 15 5.39 3.79 -24.55
CA GLU A 15 4.53 2.65 -24.79
C GLU A 15 3.10 3.13 -25.07
N ASP A 16 2.57 2.79 -26.23
CA ASP A 16 1.18 3.02 -26.61
C ASP A 16 0.58 1.69 -27.10
N ASP A 17 -0.51 1.25 -26.48
CA ASP A 17 -1.22 0.00 -26.80
C ASP A 17 -0.33 -1.27 -26.87
N GLY A 18 0.64 -1.39 -25.96
CA GLY A 18 1.57 -2.53 -25.87
C GLY A 18 2.68 -2.53 -26.92
N LYS A 19 2.89 -1.43 -27.66
CA LYS A 19 3.97 -1.25 -28.63
C LYS A 19 4.86 -0.06 -28.25
N LEU A 20 6.16 -0.25 -28.38
CA LEU A 20 7.16 0.79 -28.11
C LEU A 20 7.32 1.71 -29.33
N HIS A 21 6.97 2.98 -29.17
CA HIS A 21 7.15 4.02 -30.17
C HIS A 21 8.40 4.84 -29.84
N PHE A 22 9.44 4.73 -30.70
CA PHE A 22 10.71 5.45 -30.56
C PHE A 22 10.73 6.80 -31.32
N SER A 23 9.61 7.19 -31.95
CA SER A 23 9.57 8.41 -32.75
C SER A 23 9.52 9.66 -31.86
N PHE A 24 10.50 10.55 -32.03
CA PHE A 24 10.62 11.80 -31.27
C PHE A 24 9.34 12.65 -31.28
N HIS A 25 8.65 12.72 -32.42
CA HIS A 25 7.41 13.51 -32.53
C HIS A 25 6.27 12.96 -31.67
N SER A 26 6.15 11.63 -31.56
CA SER A 26 5.14 10.98 -30.70
C SER A 26 5.46 11.20 -29.22
N ILE A 27 6.72 11.03 -28.85
CA ILE A 27 7.23 11.24 -27.48
C ILE A 27 6.97 12.68 -27.05
N PHE A 28 7.33 13.65 -27.90
CA PHE A 28 7.17 15.06 -27.63
C PHE A 28 5.69 15.44 -27.40
N ARG A 29 4.78 15.01 -28.28
CA ARG A 29 3.36 15.34 -28.14
C ARG A 29 2.76 14.73 -26.86
N GLN A 30 3.07 13.48 -26.58
CA GLN A 30 2.50 12.80 -25.41
C GLN A 30 3.05 13.36 -24.09
N TYR A 31 4.34 13.66 -24.04
CA TYR A 31 4.97 14.20 -22.84
C TYR A 31 4.60 15.66 -22.57
N THR A 32 4.48 16.50 -23.61
CA THR A 32 4.07 17.91 -23.49
C THR A 32 2.62 18.09 -23.03
N TYR A 33 1.72 17.17 -23.38
CA TYR A 33 0.32 17.19 -22.91
C TYR A 33 0.11 16.52 -21.53
N GLY A 34 1.10 15.78 -21.03
CA GLY A 34 0.99 15.06 -19.75
C GLY A 34 1.86 15.66 -18.65
N TRP A 35 3.15 15.32 -18.68
CA TRP A 35 4.05 15.43 -17.52
C TRP A 35 5.00 16.63 -17.57
N LEU A 36 5.20 17.24 -18.74
CA LEU A 36 6.16 18.34 -18.90
C LEU A 36 5.83 19.56 -18.03
N VAL A 37 4.54 19.92 -17.90
CA VAL A 37 4.13 21.13 -17.17
C VAL A 37 4.40 21.03 -15.66
N PRO A 38 3.97 19.96 -14.95
CA PRO A 38 4.35 19.77 -13.54
C PRO A 38 5.86 19.72 -13.31
N GLU A 39 6.62 19.06 -14.18
CA GLU A 39 8.07 18.92 -14.03
C GLU A 39 8.79 20.25 -14.23
N LEU A 40 8.42 21.03 -15.25
CA LEU A 40 8.96 22.37 -15.45
C LEU A 40 8.65 23.29 -14.27
N LEU A 41 7.42 23.22 -13.74
CA LEU A 41 7.04 24.00 -12.57
C LEU A 41 7.93 23.65 -11.37
N TRP A 42 8.17 22.36 -11.12
CA TRP A 42 9.04 21.90 -10.03
C TRP A 42 10.52 22.26 -10.21
N THR A 43 10.98 22.50 -11.44
CA THR A 43 12.36 22.95 -11.72
C THR A 43 12.61 24.43 -11.45
N LEU A 44 11.57 25.24 -11.26
CA LEU A 44 11.75 26.66 -10.96
C LEU A 44 12.50 26.84 -9.63
N PRO A 45 13.50 27.74 -9.55
CA PRO A 45 14.25 28.00 -8.33
C PRO A 45 13.41 28.87 -7.38
N PHE A 46 12.26 28.35 -6.94
CA PHE A 46 11.36 29.03 -6.02
C PHE A 46 12.07 29.53 -4.78
N TYR A 47 13.09 28.80 -4.30
CA TYR A 47 13.94 29.21 -3.20
C TYR A 47 14.51 30.63 -3.37
N ALA A 48 15.08 30.95 -4.53
CA ALA A 48 15.65 32.29 -4.77
C ALA A 48 14.58 33.39 -4.80
N ILE A 49 13.37 33.06 -5.26
CA ILE A 49 12.23 33.99 -5.26
C ILE A 49 11.78 34.25 -3.82
N PHE A 50 11.59 33.20 -3.02
CA PHE A 50 11.13 33.32 -1.64
C PHE A 50 12.18 33.96 -0.71
N GLU A 51 13.46 33.64 -0.90
CA GLU A 51 14.57 34.27 -0.19
C GLU A 51 14.60 35.79 -0.41
N SER A 52 14.31 36.25 -1.63
CA SER A 52 14.22 37.68 -1.94
C SER A 52 13.01 38.40 -1.33
N LEU A 53 11.96 37.64 -0.98
CA LEU A 53 10.69 38.19 -0.48
C LEU A 53 10.64 38.26 1.05
N ASP A 54 11.33 37.35 1.76
CA ASP A 54 11.33 37.32 3.23
C ASP A 54 12.73 36.97 3.80
N PRO A 55 13.68 37.91 3.71
CA PRO A 55 15.07 37.67 4.11
C PRO A 55 15.23 37.46 5.63
N GLU A 56 14.30 37.96 6.45
CA GLU A 56 14.36 37.86 7.93
C GLU A 56 14.29 36.41 8.42
N VAL A 57 13.57 35.54 7.71
CA VAL A 57 13.46 34.11 8.03
C VAL A 57 14.82 33.40 7.91
N TYR A 58 15.65 33.79 6.94
CA TYR A 58 16.97 33.19 6.70
C TYR A 58 18.09 33.78 7.55
N VAL A 59 17.87 34.92 8.18
CA VAL A 59 18.85 35.61 9.06
C VAL A 59 18.74 35.15 10.52
N SER A 60 17.63 34.51 10.90
CA SER A 60 17.46 33.95 12.26
C SER A 60 18.47 32.83 12.54
N GLY A 61 19.10 32.86 13.72
CA GLY A 61 20.19 31.93 14.07
C GLY A 61 19.73 30.46 14.09
N ASP A 62 20.65 29.54 13.75
CA ASP A 62 20.37 28.11 13.56
C ASP A 62 19.56 27.46 14.69
N ASP A 63 19.77 27.87 15.94
CA ASP A 63 19.08 27.28 17.10
C ASP A 63 17.63 27.78 17.25
N GLU A 64 17.33 28.98 16.78
CA GLU A 64 15.96 29.50 16.73
C GLU A 64 15.14 28.78 15.65
N LEU A 65 15.75 28.55 14.49
CA LEU A 65 15.13 27.79 13.39
C LEU A 65 14.80 26.36 13.80
N LYS A 66 15.75 25.65 14.44
CA LYS A 66 15.52 24.30 14.97
C LYS A 66 14.34 24.27 15.94
N THR A 67 14.30 25.23 16.87
CA THR A 67 13.23 25.31 17.88
C THR A 67 11.86 25.51 17.23
N ARG A 68 11.76 26.43 16.25
CA ARG A 68 10.51 26.66 15.50
C ARG A 68 10.08 25.42 14.71
N TYR A 69 11.01 24.72 14.07
CA TYR A 69 10.71 23.49 13.34
C TYR A 69 10.19 22.37 14.25
N ILE A 70 10.85 22.16 15.40
CA ILE A 70 10.41 21.15 16.39
C ILE A 70 9.02 21.50 16.91
N ALA A 71 8.74 22.76 17.22
CA ALA A 71 7.43 23.21 17.67
C ALA A 71 6.34 23.00 16.61
N ALA A 72 6.62 23.32 15.34
CA ALA A 72 5.70 23.11 14.22
C ALA A 72 5.44 21.63 13.96
N PHE A 73 6.47 20.79 14.04
CA PHE A 73 6.34 19.34 13.90
C PHE A 73 5.53 18.74 15.05
N TYR A 74 5.80 19.16 16.28
CA TYR A 74 5.03 18.76 17.46
C TYR A 74 3.55 19.15 17.33
N TRP A 75 3.24 20.39 16.91
CA TRP A 75 1.86 20.82 16.63
C TRP A 75 1.19 19.96 15.56
N SER A 76 1.92 19.65 14.47
CA SER A 76 1.42 18.82 13.38
C SER A 76 1.14 17.39 13.83
N MET A 77 2.04 16.79 14.60
CA MET A 77 1.88 15.46 15.17
C MET A 77 0.69 15.40 16.13
N MET A 78 0.58 16.32 17.09
CA MET A 78 -0.56 16.38 18.02
C MET A 78 -1.89 16.51 17.30
N THR A 79 -1.92 17.30 16.21
CA THR A 79 -3.11 17.51 15.39
C THR A 79 -3.47 16.24 14.61
N MET A 80 -2.49 15.60 13.97
CA MET A 80 -2.68 14.39 13.18
C MET A 80 -3.07 13.18 14.04
N THR A 81 -2.44 13.01 15.20
CA THR A 81 -2.75 11.91 16.13
C THR A 81 -3.94 12.21 17.03
N THR A 82 -4.56 13.38 16.89
CA THR A 82 -5.72 13.85 17.68
C THR A 82 -5.50 13.90 19.19
N VAL A 83 -4.24 14.00 19.65
CA VAL A 83 -3.91 14.10 21.08
C VAL A 83 -4.27 15.47 21.64
N GLY A 84 -3.87 16.55 20.95
CA GLY A 84 -4.35 17.91 21.20
C GLY A 84 -4.14 18.46 22.61
N TYR A 85 -2.90 18.50 23.13
CA TYR A 85 -2.61 19.07 24.46
C TYR A 85 -3.01 20.55 24.60
N GLY A 86 -3.03 21.31 23.49
CA GLY A 86 -3.53 22.69 23.46
C GLY A 86 -2.55 23.76 23.97
N ASP A 87 -1.29 23.39 24.17
CA ASP A 87 -0.17 24.27 24.52
C ASP A 87 0.25 25.19 23.36
N ILE A 88 0.29 24.65 22.14
CA ILE A 88 0.51 25.43 20.91
C ILE A 88 -0.82 25.63 20.19
N THR A 89 -1.33 26.86 20.16
CA THR A 89 -2.61 27.19 19.53
C THR A 89 -2.55 28.44 18.67
N VAL A 90 -3.25 28.40 17.54
CA VAL A 90 -3.28 29.52 16.60
C VAL A 90 -4.28 30.57 17.07
N LYS A 91 -3.79 31.80 17.24
CA LYS A 91 -4.59 32.92 17.77
C LYS A 91 -5.30 33.73 16.67
N THR A 92 -4.75 33.77 15.46
CA THR A 92 -5.29 34.53 14.34
C THR A 92 -6.43 33.79 13.64
N ASN A 93 -7.43 34.52 13.14
CA ASN A 93 -8.58 33.90 12.44
C ASN A 93 -8.15 33.19 11.15
N THR A 94 -7.25 33.79 10.37
CA THR A 94 -6.69 33.16 9.17
C THR A 94 -5.95 31.86 9.50
N GLY A 95 -5.14 31.89 10.57
CA GLY A 95 -4.40 30.71 10.99
C GLY A 95 -5.30 29.62 11.57
N ARG A 96 -6.42 29.96 12.21
CA ARG A 96 -7.45 28.99 12.62
C ARG A 96 -8.11 28.30 11.42
N LEU A 97 -8.40 29.04 10.36
CA LEU A 97 -8.94 28.45 9.13
C LEU A 97 -7.96 27.44 8.51
N PHE A 98 -6.68 27.80 8.47
CA PHE A 98 -5.62 26.87 8.06
C PHE A 98 -5.56 25.64 8.99
N SER A 99 -5.58 25.83 10.31
CA SER A 99 -5.58 24.73 11.28
C SER A 99 -6.76 23.79 11.10
N LEU A 100 -7.97 24.30 10.81
CA LEU A 100 -9.14 23.48 10.52
C LEU A 100 -8.93 22.60 9.28
N ALA A 101 -8.39 23.18 8.20
CA ALA A 101 -8.07 22.40 7.00
C ALA A 101 -7.01 21.32 7.30
N ALA A 102 -5.95 21.68 8.02
CA ALA A 102 -4.90 20.75 8.42
C ALA A 102 -5.42 19.62 9.32
N MET A 103 -6.36 19.90 10.22
CA MET A 103 -7.02 18.90 11.06
C MET A 103 -7.81 17.88 10.22
N ILE A 104 -8.57 18.35 9.22
CA ILE A 104 -9.35 17.46 8.34
C ILE A 104 -8.42 16.53 7.57
N VAL A 105 -7.36 17.08 6.97
CA VAL A 105 -6.37 16.29 6.23
C VAL A 105 -5.64 15.32 7.15
N GLY A 106 -5.17 15.79 8.31
CA GLY A 106 -4.47 14.98 9.31
C GLY A 106 -5.32 13.80 9.80
N ALA A 107 -6.59 14.05 10.10
CA ALA A 107 -7.54 13.00 10.49
C ALA A 107 -7.76 11.97 9.37
N GLY A 108 -7.86 12.41 8.11
CA GLY A 108 -7.99 11.52 6.96
C GLY A 108 -6.77 10.61 6.78
N VAL A 109 -5.56 11.16 6.85
CA VAL A 109 -4.31 10.40 6.76
C VAL A 109 -4.20 9.40 7.91
N PHE A 110 -4.51 9.83 9.13
CA PHE A 110 -4.48 8.95 10.31
C PHE A 110 -5.47 7.80 10.19
N ALA A 111 -6.72 8.08 9.79
CA ALA A 111 -7.75 7.06 9.58
C ALA A 111 -7.37 6.05 8.49
N TYR A 112 -6.78 6.53 7.38
CA TYR A 112 -6.27 5.65 6.32
C TYR A 112 -5.15 4.75 6.83
N GLY A 113 -4.19 5.30 7.58
CA GLY A 113 -3.10 4.54 8.20
C GLY A 113 -3.61 3.42 9.11
N ILE A 114 -4.54 3.75 10.02
CA ILE A 114 -5.16 2.76 10.92
C ILE A 114 -5.92 1.69 10.14
N THR A 115 -6.66 2.09 9.09
CA THR A 115 -7.40 1.14 8.24
C THR A 115 -6.45 0.13 7.60
N ASN A 116 -5.32 0.58 7.06
CA ASN A 116 -4.33 -0.32 6.47
C ASN A 116 -3.75 -1.30 7.50
N VAL A 117 -3.44 -0.83 8.71
CA VAL A 117 -2.99 -1.71 9.79
C VAL A 117 -4.07 -2.74 10.12
N VAL A 118 -5.32 -2.33 10.32
CA VAL A 118 -6.44 -3.25 10.59
C VAL A 118 -6.60 -4.27 9.46
N SER A 119 -6.51 -3.85 8.19
CA SER A 119 -6.58 -4.76 7.04
C SER A 119 -5.43 -5.76 7.01
N LEU A 120 -4.20 -5.35 7.34
CA LEU A 120 -3.08 -6.28 7.48
C LEU A 120 -3.36 -7.31 8.57
N PHE A 121 -3.82 -6.88 9.75
CA PHE A 121 -4.19 -7.80 10.83
C PHE A 121 -5.30 -8.76 10.40
N GLN A 122 -6.32 -8.27 9.70
CA GLN A 122 -7.39 -9.12 9.17
C GLN A 122 -6.85 -10.17 8.20
N GLN A 123 -5.91 -9.82 7.32
CA GLN A 123 -5.26 -10.77 6.41
C GLN A 123 -4.41 -11.79 7.17
N LEU A 124 -3.64 -11.36 8.18
CA LEU A 124 -2.84 -12.27 9.00
C LEU A 124 -3.70 -13.29 9.77
N TYR A 125 -4.90 -12.89 10.21
CA TYR A 125 -5.78 -13.74 11.03
C TYR A 125 -7.02 -14.28 10.29
N GLU A 126 -7.15 -13.99 8.99
CA GLU A 126 -8.31 -14.37 8.14
C GLU A 126 -8.60 -15.86 8.28
N ASP A 127 -7.52 -16.63 8.28
CA ASP A 127 -7.52 -18.07 8.32
C ASP A 127 -8.11 -18.62 9.64
N ASP A 128 -7.71 -18.07 10.77
CA ASP A 128 -8.23 -18.48 12.08
C ASP A 128 -9.67 -17.99 12.30
N THR A 129 -9.98 -16.78 11.82
CA THR A 129 -11.34 -16.24 11.86
C THR A 129 -12.30 -17.09 11.02
N ALA A 130 -11.90 -17.49 9.81
CA ALA A 130 -12.68 -18.39 8.96
C ALA A 130 -12.89 -19.76 9.62
N TYR A 131 -11.86 -20.31 10.29
CA TYR A 131 -12.00 -21.56 11.04
C TYR A 131 -13.04 -21.47 12.16
N ARG A 132 -12.96 -20.42 12.98
CA ARG A 132 -13.92 -20.19 14.06
C ARG A 132 -15.34 -20.07 13.52
N ARG A 133 -15.53 -19.29 12.45
CA ARG A 133 -16.83 -19.08 11.81
C ARG A 133 -17.45 -20.38 11.30
N ASP A 134 -16.69 -21.22 10.62
CA ASP A 134 -17.21 -22.49 10.09
C ASP A 134 -17.48 -23.49 11.21
N MET A 135 -16.63 -23.53 12.24
CA MET A 135 -16.85 -24.38 13.41
C MET A 135 -18.10 -23.97 14.19
N ASP A 136 -18.40 -22.68 14.27
CA ASP A 136 -19.64 -22.17 14.88
C ASP A 136 -20.88 -22.61 14.09
N GLN A 137 -20.83 -22.59 12.76
CA GLN A 137 -21.92 -23.12 11.91
C GLN A 137 -22.11 -24.63 12.11
N VAL A 138 -21.02 -25.39 12.16
CA VAL A 138 -21.05 -26.83 12.44
C VAL A 138 -21.64 -27.09 13.84
N ASN A 139 -21.22 -26.33 14.85
CA ASN A 139 -21.77 -26.42 16.20
C ASN A 139 -23.27 -26.11 16.24
N ALA A 140 -23.73 -25.06 15.55
CA ALA A 140 -25.14 -24.71 15.46
C ALA A 140 -25.96 -25.82 14.77
N PHE A 141 -25.46 -26.38 13.67
CA PHE A 141 -26.10 -27.51 12.99
C PHE A 141 -26.26 -28.72 13.93
N MET A 142 -25.19 -29.11 14.62
CA MET A 142 -25.22 -30.25 15.53
C MET A 142 -26.17 -30.03 16.72
N GLN A 143 -26.29 -28.79 17.22
CA GLN A 143 -27.24 -28.42 18.26
C GLN A 143 -28.69 -28.52 17.77
N SER A 144 -28.97 -27.98 16.58
CA SER A 144 -30.33 -28.01 15.99
C SER A 144 -30.87 -29.43 15.77
N ARG A 145 -29.96 -30.39 15.53
CA ARG A 145 -30.29 -31.82 15.34
C ARG A 145 -30.15 -32.65 16.62
N MET A 146 -29.90 -32.01 17.76
CA MET A 146 -29.77 -32.66 19.08
C MET A 146 -28.80 -33.85 19.09
N LEU A 147 -27.65 -33.73 18.40
CA LEU A 147 -26.69 -34.83 18.31
C LEU A 147 -26.11 -35.19 19.69
N SER A 148 -25.86 -36.49 19.91
CA SER A 148 -25.19 -36.99 21.11
C SER A 148 -23.78 -36.39 21.25
N ARG A 149 -23.27 -36.27 22.48
CA ARG A 149 -21.94 -35.67 22.74
C ARG A 149 -20.83 -36.42 21.99
N ALA A 150 -20.86 -37.75 22.00
CA ALA A 150 -19.89 -38.59 21.30
C ALA A 150 -19.86 -38.34 19.78
N LEU A 151 -21.01 -38.10 19.15
CA LEU A 151 -21.07 -37.79 17.72
C LEU A 151 -20.56 -36.38 17.42
N ARG A 152 -20.87 -35.40 18.30
CA ARG A 152 -20.36 -34.03 18.17
C ARG A 152 -18.84 -33.96 18.21
N ASP A 153 -18.22 -34.69 19.12
CA ASP A 153 -16.77 -34.69 19.26
C ASP A 153 -16.09 -35.33 18.03
N LYS A 154 -16.68 -36.40 17.48
CA LYS A 154 -16.22 -37.01 16.21
C LYS A 154 -16.34 -36.04 15.03
N VAL A 155 -17.45 -35.33 14.90
CA VAL A 155 -17.66 -34.36 13.81
C VAL A 155 -16.65 -33.22 13.91
N ARG A 156 -16.43 -32.65 15.11
CA ARG A 156 -15.44 -31.59 15.33
C ARG A 156 -14.02 -32.03 14.96
N ALA A 157 -13.63 -33.23 15.43
CA ALA A 157 -12.32 -33.79 15.11
C ALA A 157 -12.18 -33.98 13.59
N ASN A 158 -13.19 -34.55 12.92
CA ASN A 158 -13.17 -34.74 11.48
C ASN A 158 -13.08 -33.41 10.71
N THR A 159 -13.87 -32.40 11.09
CA THR A 159 -13.83 -31.07 10.46
C THR A 159 -12.48 -30.40 10.66
N PHE A 160 -11.87 -30.53 11.84
CA PHE A 160 -10.51 -30.02 12.10
C PHE A 160 -9.46 -30.73 11.23
N HIS A 161 -9.51 -32.06 11.16
CA HIS A 161 -8.58 -32.84 10.34
C HIS A 161 -8.75 -32.58 8.84
N TRP A 162 -9.98 -32.54 8.32
CA TRP A 162 -10.26 -32.24 6.93
C TRP A 162 -9.79 -30.83 6.56
N ARG A 163 -10.04 -29.83 7.41
CA ARG A 163 -9.58 -28.46 7.14
C ARG A 163 -8.07 -28.35 7.21
N LYS A 164 -7.41 -28.99 8.19
CA LYS A 164 -5.94 -29.04 8.26
C LYS A 164 -5.33 -29.71 7.02
N ALA A 165 -5.98 -30.74 6.47
CA ALA A 165 -5.58 -31.39 5.23
C ALA A 165 -5.85 -30.52 3.99
N ALA A 166 -7.02 -29.86 3.90
CA ALA A 166 -7.37 -28.95 2.81
C ALA A 166 -6.52 -27.66 2.81
N ARG A 167 -6.07 -27.24 3.99
CA ARG A 167 -5.13 -26.13 4.20
C ARG A 167 -3.67 -26.57 4.05
N GLY A 168 -3.41 -27.88 3.96
CA GLY A 168 -2.08 -28.45 4.10
C GLY A 168 -1.08 -27.91 3.07
N GLU A 169 0.03 -27.37 3.57
CA GLU A 169 1.47 -27.61 3.30
C GLU A 169 1.89 -28.36 2.02
N ASN A 170 1.03 -29.21 1.47
CA ASN A 170 1.21 -29.89 0.21
C ASN A 170 0.59 -29.13 -0.97
N LYS A 171 -0.13 -28.01 -0.84
CA LYS A 171 -0.65 -27.34 -2.06
C LYS A 171 0.46 -26.91 -3.02
N GLU A 172 1.58 -26.39 -2.50
CA GLU A 172 2.78 -26.11 -3.29
C GLU A 172 3.55 -27.38 -3.67
N ARG A 173 3.61 -28.36 -2.76
CA ARG A 173 4.30 -29.64 -3.00
C ARG A 173 3.59 -30.49 -4.06
N ASP A 174 2.27 -30.57 -4.00
CA ASP A 174 1.35 -31.19 -4.95
C ASP A 174 1.36 -30.44 -6.26
N ARG A 175 1.42 -29.09 -6.26
CA ARG A 175 1.62 -28.30 -7.49
C ARG A 175 2.99 -28.59 -8.13
N ALA A 176 4.05 -28.68 -7.33
CA ALA A 176 5.40 -29.05 -7.79
C ALA A 176 5.49 -30.51 -8.26
N ILE A 177 4.76 -31.43 -7.63
CA ILE A 177 4.63 -32.83 -8.07
C ILE A 177 3.88 -32.90 -9.40
N VAL A 178 2.77 -32.18 -9.54
CA VAL A 178 1.99 -32.10 -10.79
C VAL A 178 2.83 -31.51 -11.93
N GLU A 179 3.61 -30.45 -11.68
CA GLU A 179 4.54 -29.89 -12.67
C GLU A 179 5.66 -30.88 -13.05
N ARG A 180 6.26 -31.58 -12.07
CA ARG A 180 7.24 -32.65 -12.33
C ARG A 180 6.64 -33.81 -13.12
N MET A 181 5.40 -34.19 -12.85
CA MET A 181 4.71 -35.23 -13.61
C MET A 181 4.43 -34.77 -15.05
N ALA A 182 4.01 -33.51 -15.23
CA ALA A 182 3.77 -32.94 -16.54
C ALA A 182 5.06 -32.87 -17.40
N SER A 183 6.20 -32.52 -16.82
CA SER A 183 7.48 -32.50 -17.55
C SER A 183 7.96 -33.90 -17.94
N LEU A 184 7.84 -34.89 -17.05
CA LEU A 184 8.19 -36.28 -17.34
C LEU A 184 7.32 -36.88 -18.45
N ILE A 185 6.04 -36.54 -18.50
CA ILE A 185 5.14 -36.96 -19.58
C ILE A 185 5.56 -36.30 -20.90
N ARG A 186 5.86 -34.99 -20.92
CA ARG A 186 6.33 -34.29 -22.12
C ARG A 186 7.64 -34.86 -22.66
N VAL A 187 8.59 -35.19 -21.78
CA VAL A 187 9.86 -35.82 -22.14
C VAL A 187 9.65 -37.22 -22.74
N LYS A 188 8.78 -38.03 -22.12
CA LYS A 188 8.45 -39.37 -22.64
C LYS A 188 7.74 -39.34 -23.98
N VAL A 189 6.90 -38.33 -24.21
CA VAL A 189 6.24 -38.13 -25.51
C VAL A 189 7.26 -37.66 -26.56
N ALA A 190 8.13 -36.71 -26.22
CA ALA A 190 9.17 -36.21 -27.13
C ALA A 190 10.17 -37.30 -27.57
N ASP A 191 10.67 -38.13 -26.65
CA ASP A 191 11.59 -39.23 -26.98
C ASP A 191 10.93 -40.30 -27.86
N ARG A 192 9.60 -40.45 -27.77
CA ARG A 192 8.84 -41.36 -28.65
C ARG A 192 8.67 -40.83 -30.06
N PHE A 193 8.60 -39.51 -30.24
CA PHE A 193 8.48 -38.88 -31.56
C PHE A 193 9.83 -38.69 -32.29
N VAL A 194 10.95 -38.63 -31.57
CA VAL A 194 12.30 -38.50 -32.17
C VAL A 194 12.86 -39.84 -32.68
N ARG A 195 12.29 -40.98 -32.25
CA ARG A 195 12.74 -42.33 -32.62
C ARG A 195 11.91 -43.02 -33.73
N THR A 196 11.03 -42.28 -34.40
CA THR A 196 10.27 -42.71 -35.60
C THR A 196 10.63 -41.82 -36.76
#